data_AF-A0A7X6QFD3-F1
#
_entry.id   AF-A0A7X6QFD3-F1
#
_cell.length_a   1.000
_cell.length_b   1.000
_cell.length_c   1.000
_cell.angle_alpha   90.00
_cell.angle_beta   90.00
_cell.angle_gamma   90.00
#
_symmetry.space_group_name_H-M   'P 1'
#
loop_
_entity.id
_entity.type
_entity.pdbx_description
1 polymer ?
#
loop_
_entity_poly.entity_id
_entity_poly.type
_entity_poly.pdbx_seq_one_letter_code
_entity_poly.pdbx_strand_id
1 'polypeptide(L)'
;MNQEFIEALKMLEKERGVEMETLVEAIEDALVAAYRREFEIRSKDREKGREREGLPVQEAEPKPVENDGITAHIDRRTGEMRVYQPMTVVEQVCDPNSELSLDQA
;
A
#
# COMPACT_ATOMS: atom_id res chain seq x y z
N MET A 1 19.61 7.42 -7.20
CA MET A 1 20.33 7.23 -5.92
C MET A 1 20.23 8.53 -5.15
N ASN A 2 19.76 8.48 -3.90
CA ASN A 2 19.46 9.67 -3.10
C ASN A 2 20.29 9.63 -1.80
N GLN A 3 21.60 9.85 -1.93
CA GLN A 3 22.55 9.72 -0.82
C GLN A 3 22.33 10.79 0.25
N GLU A 4 21.99 12.01 -0.14
CA GLU A 4 21.72 13.13 0.78
C GLU A 4 20.57 12.80 1.74
N PHE A 5 19.55 12.10 1.26
CA PHE A 5 18.43 11.64 2.08
C PHE A 5 18.88 10.65 3.16
N ILE A 6 19.66 9.64 2.80
CA ILE A 6 20.16 8.65 3.77
C ILE A 6 21.11 9.28 4.79
N GLU A 7 21.94 10.23 4.36
CA GLU A 7 22.81 10.98 5.28
C GLU A 7 21.98 11.81 6.28
N ALA A 8 20.92 12.47 5.82
CA ALA A 8 20.00 13.20 6.69
C ALA A 8 19.35 12.30 7.75
N LEU A 9 18.90 11.10 7.36
CA LEU A 9 18.33 10.15 8.32
C LEU A 9 19.37 9.68 9.34
N LYS A 10 20.63 9.46 8.94
CA LYS A 10 21.72 9.08 9.86
C LYS A 10 22.07 10.20 10.84
N MET A 11 22.00 11.46 10.39
CA MET A 11 22.17 12.60 11.28
C MET A 11 21.03 12.67 12.30
N LEU A 12 19.80 12.44 11.87
CA LEU A 12 18.63 12.43 12.74
C LEU A 12 18.70 11.33 13.80
N GLU A 13 19.17 10.14 13.43
CA GLU A 13 19.42 9.04 14.36
C GLU A 13 20.43 9.44 15.45
N LYS A 14 21.53 10.11 15.09
CA LYS A 14 22.54 10.57 16.05
C LYS A 14 22.06 11.71 16.94
N GLU A 15 21.30 12.67 16.41
CA GLU A 15 20.88 13.87 17.16
C GLU A 15 19.66 13.66 18.04
N ARG A 16 18.76 12.76 17.64
CA ARG A 16 17.49 12.51 18.33
C ARG A 16 17.42 11.14 18.99
N GLY A 17 18.37 10.25 18.70
CA GLY A 17 18.38 8.89 19.24
C GLY A 17 17.24 8.02 18.71
N VAL A 18 16.69 8.35 17.54
CA VAL A 18 15.62 7.56 16.90
C VAL A 18 16.26 6.60 15.91
N GLU A 19 15.98 5.31 16.06
CA GLU A 19 16.54 4.30 15.18
C GLU A 19 16.16 4.55 13.72
N MET A 20 17.12 4.33 12.81
CA MET A 20 16.91 4.43 11.37
C MET A 20 15.68 3.63 10.89
N GLU A 21 15.35 2.51 11.56
CA GLU A 21 14.19 1.67 11.23
C GLU A 21 12.88 2.40 11.40
N THR A 22 12.68 2.95 12.58
CA THR A 22 11.48 3.71 12.92
C THR A 22 11.29 4.91 12.01
N LEU A 23 12.39 5.59 11.61
CA LEU A 23 12.33 6.70 10.67
C LEU A 23 11.87 6.25 9.28
N VAL A 24 12.41 5.14 8.79
CA VAL A 24 12.09 4.62 7.46
C VAL A 24 10.64 4.12 7.42
N GLU A 25 10.22 3.34 8.41
CA GLU A 25 8.84 2.86 8.55
C GLU A 25 7.85 4.03 8.60
N ALA A 26 8.13 5.05 9.41
CA ALA A 26 7.26 6.22 9.51
C ALA A 26 7.14 6.98 8.18
N ILE A 27 8.19 7.02 7.37
CA ILE A 27 8.18 7.64 6.04
C ILE A 27 7.43 6.76 5.04
N GLU A 28 7.59 5.44 5.10
CA GLU A 28 6.82 4.49 4.28
C GLU A 28 5.31 4.63 4.56
N ASP A 29 4.91 4.67 5.83
CA ASP A 29 3.52 4.89 6.24
C ASP A 29 3.00 6.24 5.76
N ALA A 30 3.81 7.30 5.86
CA ALA A 30 3.46 8.62 5.38
C ALA A 30 3.27 8.64 3.85
N LEU A 31 4.11 7.92 3.10
CA LEU A 31 3.99 7.78 1.65
C LEU A 31 2.71 7.02 1.27
N VAL A 32 2.39 5.93 1.95
CA VAL A 32 1.14 5.19 1.75
C VAL A 32 -0.06 6.09 2.03
N ALA A 33 -0.05 6.81 3.16
CA ALA A 33 -1.13 7.72 3.52
C ALA A 33 -1.31 8.87 2.52
N ALA A 34 -0.20 9.45 2.03
CA ALA A 34 -0.24 10.50 1.02
C ALA A 34 -0.77 10.00 -0.32
N TYR A 35 -0.32 8.82 -0.76
CA TYR A 35 -0.76 8.21 -2.01
C TYR A 35 -2.25 7.87 -1.94
N ARG A 36 -2.72 7.30 -0.83
CA ARG A 36 -4.14 7.02 -0.60
C ARG A 36 -5.03 8.28 -0.62
N ARG A 37 -4.49 9.43 -0.19
CA ARG A 37 -5.23 10.69 -0.18
C ARG A 37 -5.34 11.32 -1.56
N GLU A 38 -4.24 11.30 -2.32
CA GLU A 38 -4.16 11.97 -3.63
C GLU A 38 -4.86 11.16 -4.73
N PHE A 39 -4.67 9.83 -4.69
CA PHE A 39 -5.32 8.90 -5.57
C PHE A 39 -6.52 8.35 -4.79
N GLU A 40 -7.74 8.82 -5.10
CA GLU A 40 -8.99 8.26 -4.57
C GLU A 40 -9.15 6.79 -5.01
N ILE A 41 -8.29 5.90 -4.51
CA ILE A 41 -8.30 4.47 -4.79
C ILE A 41 -9.52 3.94 -4.04
N ARG A 42 -10.67 4.01 -4.70
CA ARG A 42 -11.90 3.42 -4.22
C ARG A 42 -11.86 1.96 -4.61
N SER A 43 -11.26 1.14 -3.76
CA SER A 43 -11.39 -0.31 -3.85
C SER A 43 -12.88 -0.66 -3.89
N LYS A 44 -13.34 -1.11 -5.06
CA LYS A 44 -14.77 -1.28 -5.39
C LYS A 44 -15.38 -2.58 -4.85
N ASP A 45 -14.91 -3.06 -3.69
CA ASP A 45 -15.51 -4.21 -3.00
C ASP A 45 -16.57 -3.81 -1.96
N ARG A 46 -17.05 -2.56 -2.00
CA ARG A 46 -18.12 -2.10 -1.12
C ARG A 46 -19.51 -2.63 -1.50
N GLU A 47 -19.71 -3.15 -2.72
CA GLU A 47 -21.05 -3.51 -3.23
C GLU A 47 -21.37 -5.01 -3.33
N LYS A 48 -20.41 -5.93 -3.14
CA LYS A 48 -20.69 -7.39 -3.25
C LYS A 48 -20.89 -8.14 -1.92
N GLY A 49 -20.96 -7.42 -0.79
CA GLY A 49 -21.07 -8.03 0.55
C GLY A 49 -22.49 -8.16 1.13
N ARG A 50 -23.56 -7.81 0.40
CA ARG A 50 -24.92 -7.73 0.96
C ARG A 50 -25.98 -8.58 0.27
N GLU A 51 -25.65 -9.71 -0.33
CA GLU A 51 -26.68 -10.68 -0.74
C GLU A 51 -26.20 -12.13 -0.59
N ARG A 52 -25.99 -12.58 0.66
CA ARG A 52 -26.06 -14.01 1.00
C ARG A 52 -26.76 -14.17 2.35
N GLU A 53 -28.08 -14.02 2.35
CA GLU A 53 -28.92 -14.57 3.40
C GLU A 53 -28.85 -16.11 3.33
N GLY A 54 -28.35 -16.74 4.40
CA GLY A 54 -28.58 -18.16 4.68
C GLY A 54 -27.45 -19.14 4.35
N LEU A 55 -26.33 -19.09 5.09
CA LEU A 55 -25.52 -20.30 5.34
C LEU A 55 -24.94 -20.29 6.77
N PRO A 56 -24.79 -21.47 7.40
CA PRO A 56 -24.46 -21.60 8.80
C PRO A 56 -22.99 -21.25 9.07
N VAL A 57 -22.78 -20.66 10.25
CA VAL A 57 -21.50 -20.27 10.85
C VAL A 57 -20.44 -21.37 10.65
N GLN A 58 -19.50 -21.14 9.75
CA GLN A 58 -18.18 -21.78 9.76
C GLN A 58 -17.16 -20.69 10.09
N GLU A 59 -16.14 -21.11 10.85
CA GLU A 59 -15.12 -20.32 11.52
C GLU A 59 -14.76 -19.03 10.77
N ALA A 60 -14.71 -17.92 11.52
CA ALA A 60 -14.39 -16.60 10.99
C ALA A 60 -13.06 -16.65 10.23
N GLU A 61 -13.15 -16.86 8.91
CA GLU A 61 -12.05 -16.58 8.00
C GLU A 61 -11.62 -15.14 8.29
N PRO A 62 -10.32 -14.88 8.49
CA PRO A 62 -9.86 -13.54 8.79
C PRO A 62 -10.36 -12.67 7.65
N LYS A 63 -11.27 -11.72 7.98
CA LYS A 63 -11.75 -10.73 7.02
C LYS A 63 -10.53 -10.18 6.30
N PRO A 64 -10.48 -10.17 4.95
CA PRO A 64 -9.35 -9.60 4.25
C PRO A 64 -9.15 -8.21 4.82
N VAL A 65 -7.95 -7.94 5.31
CA VAL A 65 -7.61 -6.64 5.87
C VAL A 65 -7.86 -5.65 4.74
N GLU A 66 -8.90 -4.81 4.89
CA GLU A 66 -9.31 -3.81 3.90
C GLU A 66 -8.17 -2.82 3.71
N ASN A 67 -7.28 -3.12 2.77
CA ASN A 67 -6.16 -2.29 2.42
C ASN A 67 -6.25 -2.10 0.91
N ASP A 68 -6.14 -0.86 0.45
CA ASP A 68 -6.05 -0.51 -0.99
C ASP A 68 -4.78 -1.11 -1.66
N GLY A 69 -4.11 -2.04 -0.97
CA GLY A 69 -2.93 -2.79 -1.37
C GLY A 69 -1.66 -1.95 -1.53
N ILE A 70 -1.77 -0.64 -1.34
CA ILE A 70 -0.67 0.31 -1.52
C ILE A 70 0.44 -0.01 -0.52
N THR A 71 1.63 -0.30 -1.03
CA THR A 71 2.82 -0.59 -0.24
C THR A 71 3.95 0.32 -0.68
N ALA A 72 4.55 1.06 0.25
CA ALA A 72 5.77 1.82 0.00
C ALA A 72 7.00 1.05 0.49
N HIS A 73 8.10 1.15 -0.25
CA HIS A 73 9.38 0.56 0.10
C HIS A 73 10.50 1.56 -0.11
N ILE A 74 11.39 1.67 0.88
CA ILE A 74 12.57 2.53 0.85
C ILE A 74 13.83 1.68 1.03
N ASP A 75 14.72 1.70 0.04
CA ASP A 75 16.05 1.10 0.15
C ASP A 75 16.93 1.97 1.06
N ARG A 76 17.26 1.42 2.23
CA ARG A 76 18.03 2.08 3.30
C ARG A 76 19.51 2.31 2.94
N ARG A 77 20.00 1.69 1.87
CA ARG A 77 21.36 1.86 1.36
C ARG A 77 21.43 2.88 0.24
N THR A 78 20.44 2.90 -0.65
CA THR A 78 20.46 3.75 -1.86
C THR A 78 19.56 4.97 -1.78
N GLY A 79 18.62 5.02 -0.83
CA GLY A 79 17.57 6.03 -0.72
C GLY A 79 16.52 5.93 -1.82
N GLU A 80 16.45 4.80 -2.53
CA GLU A 80 15.44 4.58 -3.57
C GLU A 80 14.08 4.31 -2.91
N MET A 81 13.08 5.10 -3.29
CA MET A 81 11.71 4.95 -2.80
C MET A 81 10.82 4.44 -3.94
N ARG A 82 10.03 3.40 -3.68
CA ARG A 82 9.07 2.84 -4.62
C ARG A 82 7.74 2.63 -3.94
N VAL A 83 6.65 2.97 -4.62
CA VAL A 83 5.29 2.72 -4.16
C VAL A 83 4.64 1.76 -5.15
N TYR A 84 4.02 0.71 -4.63
CA TYR A 84 3.34 -0.32 -5.39
C TYR A 84 1.86 -0.32 -5.04
N GLN A 85 1.02 -0.51 -6.04
CA GLN A 85 -0.41 -0.76 -5.89
C GLN A 85 -0.73 -2.04 -6.67
N PRO A 86 -1.42 -3.03 -6.07
CA PRO A 86 -1.85 -4.21 -6.79
C PRO A 86 -2.96 -3.83 -7.78
N MET A 87 -2.86 -4.36 -9.00
CA MET A 87 -3.92 -4.29 -9.99
C MET A 87 -4.65 -5.63 -10.04
N THR A 88 -5.98 -5.59 -10.15
CA THR A 88 -6.82 -6.78 -10.30
C THR A 88 -6.93 -7.11 -11.79
N VAL A 89 -6.56 -8.33 -12.17
CA VAL A 89 -6.73 -8.77 -13.57
C VAL A 89 -8.18 -9.20 -13.79
N VAL A 90 -8.85 -8.59 -14.77
CA VAL A 90 -10.27 -8.78 -15.06
C VAL A 90 -10.50 -8.99 -16.57
N GLU A 91 -11.62 -9.61 -16.95
CA GLU A 91 -12.04 -9.63 -18.36
C GLU A 91 -12.51 -8.23 -18.80
N GLN A 92 -13.42 -7.66 -18.01
CA GLN A 92 -14.07 -6.36 -18.09
C GLN A 92 -13.39 -5.22 -17.31
N VAL A 93 -12.51 -4.38 -17.89
CA VAL A 93 -11.95 -3.23 -17.13
C VAL A 93 -13.05 -2.20 -16.85
N CYS A 94 -13.46 -2.11 -15.58
CA CYS A 94 -14.40 -1.14 -15.04
C CYS A 94 -13.71 0.03 -14.33
N ASP A 95 -12.50 -0.20 -13.80
CA ASP A 95 -11.65 0.84 -13.19
C ASP A 95 -10.22 0.81 -13.75
N PRO A 96 -9.84 1.73 -14.65
CA PRO A 96 -8.51 1.78 -15.25
C PRO A 96 -7.35 1.99 -14.26
N ASN A 97 -7.61 2.46 -13.04
CA ASN A 97 -6.57 2.73 -12.04
C ASN A 97 -6.27 1.52 -11.15
N SER A 98 -7.18 0.54 -11.09
CA SER A 98 -7.05 -0.63 -10.20
C SER A 98 -7.25 -1.96 -10.91
N GLU A 99 -7.62 -1.96 -12.19
CA GLU A 99 -7.90 -3.15 -12.98
C GLU A 99 -7.08 -3.18 -14.28
N LEU A 100 -6.69 -4.39 -14.70
CA LEU A 100 -5.98 -4.65 -15.93
C LEU A 100 -6.71 -5.75 -16.71
N SER A 101 -6.85 -5.60 -18.03
CA SER A 101 -7.51 -6.64 -18.83
C SER A 101 -6.65 -7.90 -18.93
N LEU A 102 -7.28 -9.07 -18.98
CA LEU A 102 -6.57 -10.36 -19.17
C LEU A 102 -5.67 -10.38 -20.40
N ASP A 103 -6.05 -9.67 -21.47
CA ASP A 103 -5.27 -9.61 -22.71
C ASP A 103 -3.99 -8.77 -22.59
N GLN A 104 -3.83 -8.02 -21.50
CA GLN A 104 -2.71 -7.10 -21.26
C GLN A 104 -1.75 -7.58 -20.15
N ALA A 105 -2.05 -8.70 -19.49
CA ALA A 105 -1.23 -9.30 -18.44
C ALA A 105 -0.13 -10.21 -19.00
#